data_AF-A0A7X7C024-F1
#
_entry.id   AF-A0A7X7C024-F1
#
_cell.length_a   1.000
_cell.length_b   1.000
_cell.length_c   1.000
_cell.angle_alpha   90.00
_cell.angle_beta   90.00
_cell.angle_gamma   90.00
#
_symmetry.space_group_name_H-M   'P 1'
#
loop_
_entity.id
_entity.type
_entity.pdbx_description
1 polymer ?
#
loop_
_entity_poly.entity_id
_entity_poly.type
_entity_poly.pdbx_seq_one_letter_code
_entity_poly.pdbx_strand_id
1 'polypeptide(L)'
;MKIADNKVVHLSYQLTIDGQIADKATAEKPLQFIFGLGYLLPKFEENIAKKEIGEIFEFMLPAAEGYGEVNPANVVDLPKNIFEIDGEFQESMVQVGRTLPMMNADGGVLQGTILAVDADTVKMDFNHPMAGKDLYFSGKVELVRDATEEELRDGLFGERKQGGCQCGGSCSGDCGEGCGEGCGEGCGEGSCNCSE
;
A
#
# COMPACT_ATOMS: atom_id res chain seq x y z
N MET A 1 8.51 26.12 -8.78
CA MET A 1 8.99 24.78 -9.20
C MET A 1 7.76 23.94 -9.52
N LYS A 2 7.78 23.16 -10.60
CA LYS A 2 6.64 22.35 -11.06
C LYS A 2 6.80 20.89 -10.63
N ILE A 3 5.69 20.21 -10.41
CA ILE A 3 5.64 18.76 -10.23
C ILE A 3 6.09 18.06 -11.52
N ALA A 4 7.07 17.17 -11.40
CA ALA A 4 7.66 16.36 -12.45
C ALA A 4 8.29 15.10 -11.84
N ASP A 5 8.71 14.15 -12.68
CA ASP A 5 9.29 12.87 -12.26
C ASP A 5 10.49 13.05 -11.33
N ASN A 6 10.61 12.12 -10.36
CA ASN A 6 11.68 12.11 -9.35
C ASN A 6 11.70 13.34 -8.44
N LYS A 7 10.54 13.98 -8.21
CA LYS A 7 10.39 15.08 -7.26
C LYS A 7 9.59 14.64 -6.05
N VAL A 8 10.01 15.08 -4.87
CA VAL A 8 9.25 14.92 -3.64
C VAL A 8 8.21 16.04 -3.58
N VAL A 9 6.95 15.63 -3.47
CA VAL A 9 5.79 16.51 -3.41
C VAL A 9 5.11 16.33 -2.06
N HIS A 10 4.87 17.44 -1.38
CA HIS A 10 4.01 17.48 -0.20
C HIS A 10 2.72 18.16 -0.61
N LEU A 11 1.60 17.47 -0.46
CA LEU A 11 0.28 18.04 -0.73
C LEU A 11 -0.69 17.76 0.40
N SER A 12 -1.60 18.71 0.61
CA SER A 12 -2.81 18.50 1.39
C SER A 12 -3.92 18.06 0.43
N TYR A 13 -4.76 17.11 0.84
CA TYR A 13 -5.93 16.71 0.07
C TYR A 13 -7.09 16.32 0.99
N GLN A 14 -8.28 16.39 0.45
CA GLN A 14 -9.50 15.89 1.04
C GLN A 14 -10.17 15.01 0.00
N LEU A 15 -10.39 13.75 0.38
CA LEU A 15 -11.13 12.78 -0.41
C LEU A 15 -12.57 12.75 0.09
N THR A 16 -13.48 13.14 -0.79
CA THR A 16 -14.92 13.10 -0.55
C THR A 16 -15.55 12.01 -1.43
N ILE A 17 -16.41 11.20 -0.84
CA ILE A 17 -17.14 10.13 -1.50
C ILE A 17 -18.62 10.29 -1.13
N ASP A 18 -19.51 10.40 -2.12
CA ASP A 18 -20.96 10.61 -1.90
C ASP A 18 -21.29 11.77 -0.93
N GLY A 19 -20.46 12.82 -0.94
CA GLY A 19 -20.61 13.99 -0.05
C GLY A 19 -20.08 13.80 1.38
N GLN A 20 -19.50 12.65 1.70
CA GLN A 20 -18.85 12.37 2.98
C GLN A 20 -17.33 12.36 2.84
N ILE A 21 -16.62 12.92 3.83
CA ILE A 21 -15.15 12.89 3.84
C ILE A 21 -14.70 11.48 4.21
N ALA A 22 -14.15 10.75 3.23
CA ALA A 22 -13.61 9.41 3.46
C ALA A 22 -12.19 9.48 3.99
N ASP A 23 -11.39 10.42 3.50
CA ASP A 23 -10.00 10.61 3.93
C ASP A 23 -9.55 12.07 3.79
N LYS A 24 -8.55 12.48 4.56
CA LYS A 24 -7.96 13.82 4.48
C LYS A 24 -6.50 13.85 4.93
N ALA A 25 -5.67 14.52 4.16
CA ALA A 25 -4.33 14.96 4.54
C ALA A 25 -4.33 16.48 4.74
N THR A 26 -4.05 16.94 5.96
CA THR A 26 -3.97 18.37 6.30
C THR A 26 -2.57 18.91 6.03
N ALA A 27 -2.40 20.24 6.01
CA ALA A 27 -1.07 20.85 5.88
C ALA A 27 -0.11 20.50 7.04
N GLU A 28 -0.63 20.08 8.21
CA GLU A 28 0.18 19.61 9.34
C GLU A 28 0.71 18.19 9.14
N LYS A 29 -0.03 17.36 8.40
CA LYS A 29 0.34 16.00 7.99
C LYS A 29 0.11 15.85 6.49
N PRO A 30 0.90 16.55 5.66
CA PRO A 30 0.72 16.50 4.23
C PRO A 30 1.05 15.10 3.73
N LEU A 31 0.38 14.68 2.66
CA LEU A 31 0.78 13.50 1.92
C LEU A 31 2.10 13.79 1.24
N GLN A 32 3.11 13.00 1.56
CA GLN A 32 4.44 13.12 0.96
C GLN A 32 4.68 11.89 0.11
N PHE A 33 5.07 12.10 -1.14
CA PHE A 33 5.37 11.04 -2.08
C PHE A 33 6.34 11.56 -3.13
N ILE A 34 6.96 10.63 -3.86
CA ILE A 34 7.80 10.94 -5.01
C ILE A 34 6.98 10.76 -6.28
N PHE A 35 6.87 11.82 -7.06
CA PHE A 35 6.14 11.82 -8.32
C PHE A 35 6.85 10.95 -9.38
N GLY A 36 6.08 10.15 -10.12
CA GLY A 36 6.58 9.30 -11.19
C GLY A 36 7.12 7.94 -10.73
N LEU A 37 7.00 7.60 -9.43
CA LEU A 37 7.37 6.29 -8.90
C LEU A 37 6.17 5.32 -8.75
N GLY A 38 4.98 5.73 -9.18
CA GLY A 38 3.76 4.90 -9.16
C GLY A 38 3.23 4.62 -7.75
N TYR A 39 3.54 5.49 -6.79
CA TYR A 39 3.00 5.40 -5.43
C TYR A 39 1.53 5.79 -5.34
N LEU A 40 1.07 6.63 -6.27
CA LEU A 40 -0.31 7.10 -6.33
C LEU A 40 -1.02 6.58 -7.58
N LEU A 41 -2.33 6.78 -7.59
CA LEU A 41 -3.19 6.46 -8.73
C LEU A 41 -2.67 7.20 -9.97
N PRO A 42 -2.51 6.53 -11.13
CA PRO A 42 -1.96 7.17 -12.34
C PRO A 42 -2.73 8.43 -12.73
N LYS A 43 -4.06 8.39 -12.61
CA LYS A 43 -4.91 9.54 -12.91
C LYS A 43 -4.81 10.66 -11.87
N PHE A 44 -4.52 10.33 -10.62
CA PHE A 44 -4.22 11.33 -9.60
C PHE A 44 -2.91 12.06 -9.96
N GLU A 45 -1.85 11.31 -10.30
CA GLU A 45 -0.57 11.88 -10.74
C GLU A 45 -0.74 12.73 -12.01
N GLU A 46 -1.51 12.28 -13.01
CA GLU A 46 -1.80 13.05 -14.23
C GLU A 46 -2.48 14.40 -13.95
N ASN A 47 -3.45 14.43 -13.01
CA ASN A 47 -4.20 15.65 -12.69
C ASN A 47 -3.36 16.69 -11.91
N ILE A 48 -2.42 16.23 -11.08
CA ILE A 48 -1.50 17.12 -10.35
C ILE A 48 -0.22 17.41 -11.13
N ALA A 49 0.02 16.72 -12.25
CA ALA A 49 1.20 16.92 -13.07
C ALA A 49 1.30 18.39 -13.51
N LYS A 50 2.52 18.93 -13.50
CA LYS A 50 2.82 20.32 -13.89
C LYS A 50 2.22 21.41 -12.99
N LYS A 51 1.55 21.06 -11.89
CA LYS A 51 1.11 22.03 -10.87
C LYS A 51 2.31 22.64 -10.16
N GLU A 52 2.13 23.89 -9.72
CA GLU A 52 3.13 24.63 -8.97
C GLU A 52 2.84 24.62 -7.46
N ILE A 53 3.87 24.92 -6.68
CA ILE A 53 3.76 25.11 -5.23
C ILE A 53 2.72 26.20 -4.95
N GLY A 54 1.75 25.90 -4.08
CA GLY A 54 0.67 26.79 -3.71
C GLY A 54 -0.59 26.65 -4.56
N GLU A 55 -0.57 25.91 -5.67
CA GLU A 55 -1.76 25.69 -6.49
C GLU A 55 -2.75 24.75 -5.81
N ILE A 56 -4.03 25.11 -5.94
CA ILE A 56 -5.17 24.29 -5.54
C ILE A 56 -5.60 23.46 -6.75
N PHE A 57 -5.98 22.22 -6.51
CA PHE A 57 -6.55 21.33 -7.51
C PHE A 57 -7.83 20.71 -6.97
N GLU A 58 -8.78 20.50 -7.88
CA GLU A 58 -10.02 19.79 -7.59
C GLU A 58 -10.36 18.97 -8.83
N PHE A 59 -10.53 17.66 -8.65
CA PHE A 59 -10.91 16.75 -9.72
C PHE A 59 -11.64 15.54 -9.17
N MET A 60 -12.46 14.94 -10.01
CA MET A 60 -13.17 13.71 -9.74
C MET A 60 -12.48 12.57 -10.47
N LEU A 61 -12.19 11.48 -9.76
CA LEU A 61 -11.76 10.22 -10.33
C LEU A 61 -12.93 9.24 -10.30
N PRO A 62 -13.40 8.74 -11.45
CA PRO A 62 -14.40 7.69 -11.46
C PRO A 62 -13.84 6.42 -10.81
N ALA A 63 -14.71 5.59 -10.23
CA ALA A 63 -14.30 4.37 -9.52
C ALA A 63 -13.29 3.51 -10.30
N ALA A 64 -13.53 3.31 -11.60
CA ALA A 64 -12.67 2.53 -12.50
C ALA A 64 -11.22 3.06 -12.61
N GLU A 65 -11.00 4.36 -12.39
CA GLU A 65 -9.71 5.03 -12.47
C GLU A 65 -9.06 5.30 -11.10
N GLY A 66 -9.83 5.08 -10.02
CA GLY A 66 -9.37 5.18 -8.64
C GLY A 66 -8.97 3.82 -8.08
N TYR A 67 -9.67 3.39 -7.04
CA TYR A 67 -9.45 2.08 -6.42
C TYR A 67 -10.02 0.90 -7.21
N GLY A 68 -10.52 1.14 -8.43
CA GLY A 68 -11.19 0.17 -9.27
C GLY A 68 -12.69 0.06 -8.97
N GLU A 69 -13.39 -0.68 -9.82
CA GLU A 69 -14.78 -1.05 -9.57
C GLU A 69 -14.86 -2.16 -8.50
N VAL A 70 -16.01 -2.28 -7.86
CA VAL A 70 -16.30 -3.45 -7.00
C VAL A 70 -16.16 -4.68 -7.88
N ASN A 71 -15.13 -5.48 -7.62
CA ASN A 71 -14.91 -6.69 -8.36
C ASN A 71 -15.75 -7.80 -7.71
N PRO A 72 -16.75 -8.36 -8.41
CA PRO A 72 -17.51 -9.49 -7.88
C PRO A 72 -16.63 -10.72 -7.64
N ALA A 73 -15.46 -10.83 -8.29
CA ALA A 73 -14.49 -11.89 -8.00
C ALA A 73 -13.79 -11.75 -6.63
N ASN A 74 -13.79 -10.54 -6.05
CA ASN A 74 -13.34 -10.32 -4.67
C ASN A 74 -14.44 -10.60 -3.64
N VAL A 75 -15.65 -10.94 -4.10
CA VAL A 75 -16.71 -11.48 -3.23
C VAL A 75 -16.54 -12.99 -3.19
N VAL A 76 -16.13 -13.51 -2.04
CA VAL A 76 -15.83 -14.91 -1.85
C VAL A 76 -16.89 -15.56 -0.97
N ASP A 77 -17.37 -16.71 -1.40
CA ASP A 77 -18.19 -17.60 -0.60
C ASP A 77 -17.28 -18.43 0.31
N LEU A 78 -17.28 -18.11 1.60
CA LEU A 78 -16.52 -18.84 2.60
C LEU A 78 -17.43 -19.83 3.33
N PRO A 79 -17.02 -21.10 3.50
CA PRO A 79 -17.81 -22.05 4.26
C PRO A 79 -17.93 -21.62 5.72
N LYS A 80 -19.11 -21.83 6.33
CA LYS A 80 -19.41 -21.39 7.70
C LYS A 80 -18.45 -21.93 8.75
N ASN A 81 -17.87 -23.10 8.52
CA ASN A 81 -16.90 -23.74 9.39
C ASN A 81 -15.66 -22.89 9.68
N ILE A 82 -15.31 -21.95 8.80
CA ILE A 82 -14.18 -21.02 9.03
C ILE A 82 -14.50 -20.01 10.15
N PHE A 83 -15.78 -19.74 10.39
CA PHE A 83 -16.26 -18.82 11.42
C PHE A 83 -16.74 -19.54 12.69
N GLU A 84 -16.54 -20.85 12.77
CA GLU A 84 -16.74 -21.61 13.99
C GLU A 84 -15.53 -21.42 14.90
N ILE A 85 -15.76 -20.84 16.08
CA ILE A 85 -14.74 -20.71 17.12
C ILE A 85 -15.14 -21.66 18.23
N ASP A 86 -14.23 -22.56 18.62
CA ASP A 86 -14.49 -23.62 19.61
C ASP A 86 -15.67 -24.55 19.24
N GLY A 87 -15.94 -24.72 17.94
CA GLY A 87 -17.01 -25.58 17.43
C GLY A 87 -18.42 -24.97 17.51
N GLU A 88 -18.53 -23.69 17.91
CA GLU A 88 -19.78 -22.94 17.86
C GLU A 88 -19.72 -21.86 16.79
N PHE A 89 -20.72 -21.84 15.91
CA PHE A 89 -20.87 -20.77 14.92
C PHE A 89 -21.30 -19.49 15.63
N GLN A 90 -20.44 -18.48 15.56
CA GLN A 90 -20.66 -17.20 16.24
C GLN A 90 -21.64 -16.33 15.44
N GLU A 91 -22.93 -16.68 15.43
CA GLU A 91 -24.01 -15.91 14.77
C GLU A 91 -24.05 -14.44 15.22
N SER A 92 -23.59 -14.18 16.45
CA SER A 92 -23.47 -12.83 16.99
C SER A 92 -22.39 -12.01 16.28
N MET A 93 -21.33 -12.65 15.77
CA MET A 93 -20.20 -12.02 15.07
C MET A 93 -20.35 -12.04 13.55
N VAL A 94 -20.97 -13.08 12.99
CA VAL A 94 -21.19 -13.23 11.56
C VAL A 94 -22.56 -12.66 11.17
N GLN A 95 -22.68 -11.34 11.20
CA GLN A 95 -23.89 -10.63 10.79
C GLN A 95 -23.67 -9.84 9.51
N VAL A 96 -24.69 -9.81 8.65
CA VAL A 96 -24.67 -8.99 7.43
C VAL A 96 -24.36 -7.53 7.77
N GLY A 97 -23.41 -6.96 7.04
CA GLY A 97 -22.90 -5.60 7.25
C GLY A 97 -21.76 -5.49 8.28
N ARG A 98 -21.38 -6.56 8.97
CA ARG A 98 -20.18 -6.56 9.83
C ARG A 98 -18.92 -6.78 8.99
N THR A 99 -17.85 -6.11 9.40
CA THR A 99 -16.51 -6.27 8.83
C THR A 99 -15.67 -7.12 9.76
N LEU A 100 -15.05 -8.17 9.23
CA LEU A 100 -14.17 -9.09 9.94
C LEU A 100 -12.77 -9.08 9.31
N PRO A 101 -11.70 -9.05 10.13
CA PRO A 101 -10.34 -9.26 9.62
C PRO A 101 -10.14 -10.73 9.24
N MET A 102 -9.73 -10.97 8.00
CA MET A 102 -9.46 -12.29 7.42
C MET A 102 -8.04 -12.33 6.88
N MET A 103 -7.41 -13.51 6.89
CA MET A 103 -6.10 -13.69 6.28
C MET A 103 -6.25 -14.01 4.79
N ASN A 104 -5.53 -13.30 3.92
CA ASN A 104 -5.47 -13.61 2.50
C ASN A 104 -4.42 -14.69 2.20
N ALA A 105 -4.33 -15.14 0.95
CA ALA A 105 -3.38 -16.16 0.52
C ALA A 105 -1.90 -15.75 0.70
N ASP A 106 -1.63 -14.45 0.73
CA ASP A 106 -0.29 -13.88 0.92
C ASP A 106 0.08 -13.68 2.41
N GLY A 107 -0.79 -14.11 3.35
CA GLY A 107 -0.58 -13.96 4.79
C GLY A 107 -0.84 -12.55 5.33
N GLY A 108 -1.35 -11.64 4.51
CA GLY A 108 -1.83 -10.32 4.91
C GLY A 108 -3.23 -10.38 5.52
N VAL A 109 -3.51 -9.51 6.49
CA VAL A 109 -4.86 -9.36 7.06
C VAL A 109 -5.64 -8.36 6.22
N LEU A 110 -6.72 -8.81 5.58
CA LEU A 110 -7.68 -7.99 4.86
C LEU A 110 -8.96 -7.84 5.68
N GLN A 111 -9.63 -6.71 5.53
CA GLN A 111 -10.96 -6.52 6.12
C GLN A 111 -12.00 -6.98 5.10
N GLY A 112 -12.79 -8.00 5.45
CA GLY A 112 -13.90 -8.46 4.63
C GLY A 112 -15.25 -8.10 5.25
N THR A 113 -16.18 -7.58 4.47
CA THR A 113 -17.55 -7.23 4.92
C THR A 113 -18.52 -8.35 4.55
N ILE A 114 -19.34 -8.79 5.50
CA ILE A 114 -20.34 -9.84 5.25
C ILE A 114 -21.51 -9.25 4.46
N LEU A 115 -21.74 -9.75 3.24
CA LEU A 115 -22.86 -9.34 2.39
C LEU A 115 -24.10 -10.21 2.61
N ALA A 116 -23.90 -11.52 2.82
CA ALA A 116 -24.98 -12.46 3.07
C ALA A 116 -24.47 -13.65 3.88
N VAL A 117 -25.37 -14.24 4.65
CA VAL A 117 -25.12 -15.48 5.40
C VAL A 117 -26.15 -16.49 4.91
N ASP A 118 -25.68 -17.48 4.16
CA ASP A 118 -26.49 -18.60 3.68
C ASP A 118 -26.48 -19.75 4.71
N ALA A 119 -27.14 -20.87 4.39
CA ALA A 119 -27.22 -22.03 5.27
C ALA A 119 -25.82 -22.60 5.59
N ASP A 120 -25.00 -22.82 4.54
CA ASP A 120 -23.69 -23.48 4.63
C ASP A 120 -22.50 -22.56 4.31
N THR A 121 -22.77 -21.40 3.69
CA THR A 121 -21.75 -20.45 3.20
C THR A 121 -22.01 -19.03 3.69
N VAL A 122 -20.97 -18.21 3.72
CA VAL A 122 -20.99 -16.79 4.08
C VAL A 122 -20.38 -16.02 2.92
N LYS A 123 -21.15 -15.11 2.31
CA LYS A 123 -20.65 -14.20 1.29
C LYS A 123 -19.91 -13.06 1.97
N MET A 124 -18.60 -12.99 1.73
CA MET A 124 -17.76 -11.91 2.20
C MET A 124 -17.20 -11.11 1.04
N ASP A 125 -17.28 -9.80 1.15
CA ASP A 125 -16.70 -8.83 0.23
C ASP A 125 -15.34 -8.38 0.73
N PHE A 126 -14.29 -8.66 -0.02
CA PHE A 126 -12.92 -8.23 0.25
C PHE A 126 -12.48 -7.02 -0.58
N ASN A 127 -13.41 -6.36 -1.27
CA ASN A 127 -13.11 -5.15 -2.01
C ASN A 127 -12.62 -4.04 -1.06
N HIS A 128 -11.76 -3.16 -1.59
CA HIS A 128 -11.32 -1.99 -0.86
C HIS A 128 -12.55 -1.15 -0.46
N PRO A 129 -12.63 -0.58 0.75
CA PRO A 129 -13.77 0.24 1.20
C PRO A 129 -14.13 1.42 0.28
N MET A 130 -13.20 1.80 -0.60
CA MET A 130 -13.31 2.91 -1.56
C MET A 130 -13.50 2.43 -3.02
N ALA A 131 -13.54 1.12 -3.27
CA ALA A 131 -13.78 0.57 -4.60
C ALA A 131 -15.24 0.76 -5.03
N GLY A 132 -15.47 1.00 -6.32
CA GLY A 132 -16.79 1.22 -6.90
C GLY A 132 -17.44 2.57 -6.60
N LYS A 133 -16.72 3.51 -5.98
CA LYS A 133 -17.24 4.85 -5.70
C LYS A 133 -16.41 5.93 -6.39
N ASP A 134 -17.09 7.00 -6.81
CA ASP A 134 -16.44 8.16 -7.40
C ASP A 134 -15.72 8.96 -6.31
N LEU A 135 -14.45 9.23 -6.56
CA LEU A 135 -13.53 9.84 -5.61
C LEU A 135 -13.36 11.32 -5.97
N TYR A 136 -13.85 12.22 -5.13
CA TYR A 136 -13.66 13.64 -5.30
C TYR A 136 -12.45 14.09 -4.50
N PHE A 137 -11.38 14.47 -5.19
CA PHE A 137 -10.17 14.98 -4.58
C PHE A 137 -10.14 16.50 -4.68
N SER A 138 -10.00 17.17 -3.55
CA SER A 138 -9.69 18.61 -3.49
C SER A 138 -8.48 18.83 -2.59
N GLY A 139 -7.53 19.65 -3.02
CA GLY A 139 -6.26 19.74 -2.32
C GLY A 139 -5.38 20.88 -2.79
N LYS A 140 -4.21 20.99 -2.18
CA LYS A 140 -3.23 22.02 -2.47
C LYS A 140 -1.81 21.45 -2.40
N VAL A 141 -0.98 21.86 -3.34
CA VAL A 141 0.45 21.57 -3.31
C VAL A 141 1.12 22.49 -2.31
N GLU A 142 1.68 21.94 -1.23
CA GLU A 142 2.34 22.72 -0.18
C GLU A 142 3.83 22.90 -0.45
N LEU A 143 4.51 21.86 -0.95
CA LEU A 143 5.95 21.89 -1.21
C LEU A 143 6.31 20.96 -2.37
N VAL A 144 7.26 21.38 -3.18
CA VAL A 144 7.89 20.56 -4.22
C VAL A 144 9.40 20.76 -4.12
N ARG A 145 10.14 19.66 -4.01
CA ARG A 145 11.60 19.65 -4.03
C ARG A 145 12.12 18.49 -4.87
N ASP A 146 13.38 18.56 -5.26
CA ASP A 146 14.07 17.43 -5.89
C ASP A 146 14.26 16.29 -4.89
N ALA A 147 14.02 15.05 -5.34
CA ALA A 147 14.31 13.87 -4.54
C ALA A 147 15.83 13.64 -4.51
N THR A 148 16.34 13.19 -3.36
CA THR A 148 17.74 12.76 -3.28
C THR A 148 17.90 11.38 -3.95
N GLU A 149 19.12 11.05 -4.38
CA GLU A 149 19.39 9.71 -4.93
C GLU A 149 19.08 8.59 -3.93
N GLU A 150 19.27 8.84 -2.63
CA GLU A 150 18.87 7.93 -1.56
C GLU A 150 17.35 7.75 -1.51
N GLU A 151 16.56 8.81 -1.59
CA GLU A 151 15.08 8.73 -1.58
C GLU A 151 14.53 8.02 -2.83
N LEU A 152 15.20 8.17 -3.98
CA LEU A 152 14.83 7.45 -5.20
C LEU A 152 15.14 5.96 -5.12
N ARG A 153 16.24 5.60 -4.44
CA ARG A 153 16.67 4.21 -4.26
C ARG A 153 15.86 3.51 -3.16
N ASP A 154 15.76 4.14 -1.99
CA ASP A 154 15.20 3.55 -0.78
C ASP A 154 13.69 3.85 -0.62
N GLY A 155 13.13 4.75 -1.43
CA GLY A 155 11.78 5.28 -1.25
C GLY A 155 11.75 6.40 -0.20
N LEU A 156 10.73 7.26 -0.26
CA LEU A 156 10.66 8.46 0.57
C LEU A 156 10.69 8.17 2.08
N PHE A 157 10.06 7.06 2.48
CA PHE A 157 10.04 6.60 3.88
C PHE A 157 10.93 5.38 4.11
N GLY A 158 11.83 5.05 3.17
CA GLY A 158 12.63 3.82 3.24
C GLY A 158 11.83 2.55 2.93
N GLU A 159 10.65 2.66 2.31
CA GLU A 159 9.75 1.54 1.99
C GLU A 159 10.39 0.53 1.03
N ARG A 160 11.33 0.99 0.19
CA ARG A 160 12.12 0.17 -0.73
C ARG A 160 13.49 -0.19 -0.17
N LYS A 161 13.76 0.00 1.13
CA LYS A 161 14.85 -0.72 1.79
C LYS A 161 14.55 -2.21 1.78
N GLN A 162 14.76 -2.85 0.64
CA GLN A 162 15.18 -4.24 0.55
C GLN A 162 16.58 -4.31 1.16
N GLY A 163 16.61 -4.27 2.48
CA GLY A 163 17.73 -4.74 3.31
C GLY A 163 17.63 -6.24 3.58
N GLY A 164 16.90 -6.99 2.73
CA GLY A 164 17.16 -8.41 2.54
C GLY A 164 18.18 -8.53 1.43
N CYS A 165 19.38 -9.02 1.75
CA CYS A 165 20.34 -9.47 0.75
C CYS A 165 19.67 -10.49 -0.18
N GLN A 166 19.17 -10.05 -1.33
CA GLN A 166 18.88 -10.93 -2.46
C GLN A 166 20.22 -11.24 -3.13
N CYS A 167 21.02 -12.09 -2.48
CA CYS A 167 22.14 -12.78 -3.13
C CYS A 167 21.55 -13.81 -4.11
N GLY A 168 21.01 -13.33 -5.22
CA GLY A 168 20.68 -14.13 -6.40
C GLY A 168 21.95 -14.55 -7.10
N GLY A 169 22.62 -15.57 -6.57
CA GLY A 169 23.84 -16.14 -7.12
C GLY A 169 24.34 -17.28 -6.24
N SER A 170 23.62 -18.41 -6.24
CA SER A 170 24.02 -19.74 -5.77
C SER A 170 25.14 -19.81 -4.71
N CYS A 171 24.81 -19.52 -3.45
CA CYS A 171 25.62 -19.94 -2.30
C CYS A 171 24.88 -21.08 -1.59
N SER A 172 25.07 -22.30 -2.08
CA SER A 172 24.75 -23.53 -1.34
C SER A 172 25.84 -23.75 -0.30
N GLY A 173 25.65 -23.21 0.90
CA GLY A 173 26.60 -23.39 2.00
C GLY A 173 26.02 -22.84 3.30
N ASP A 174 25.55 -23.78 4.12
CA ASP A 174 25.27 -23.71 5.56
C ASP A 174 25.75 -22.43 6.27
N CYS A 175 24.82 -21.52 6.60
CA CYS A 175 25.11 -20.32 7.38
C CYS A 175 24.89 -20.62 8.87
N GLY A 176 25.92 -21.15 9.54
CA GLY A 176 25.99 -21.19 10.99
C GLY A 176 25.98 -19.79 11.63
N GLU A 177 25.41 -19.71 12.82
CA GLU A 177 25.18 -18.52 13.66
C GLU A 177 26.38 -17.54 13.74
N GLY A 178 26.10 -16.24 13.60
CA GLY A 178 27.07 -15.20 13.97
C GLY A 178 27.00 -13.90 13.17
N CYS A 179 25.86 -13.19 13.16
CA CYS A 179 25.81 -11.81 12.68
C CYS A 179 26.31 -10.86 13.77
N GLY A 180 27.64 -10.70 13.85
CA GLY A 180 28.30 -9.73 14.72
C GLY A 180 29.24 -8.85 13.91
N GLU A 181 28.88 -7.57 13.80
CA GLU A 181 29.71 -6.37 13.60
C GLU A 181 30.90 -6.42 12.61
N GLY A 182 30.82 -5.58 11.58
CA GLY A 182 32.02 -5.03 10.91
C GLY A 182 32.06 -5.19 9.39
N CYS A 183 31.20 -4.47 8.67
CA CYS A 183 31.47 -4.18 7.25
C CYS A 183 32.49 -3.04 7.18
N GLY A 184 33.75 -3.36 7.48
CA GLY A 184 34.90 -2.48 7.32
C GLY A 184 35.60 -2.76 5.99
N GLU A 185 35.77 -1.69 5.23
CA GLU A 185 36.55 -1.50 4.01
C GLU A 185 37.66 -2.53 3.71
N GLY A 186 37.66 -3.04 2.47
CA GLY A 186 38.86 -3.66 1.89
C GLY A 186 38.59 -4.84 0.97
N CYS A 187 37.99 -4.61 -0.21
CA CYS A 187 38.17 -5.53 -1.32
C CYS A 187 39.60 -5.37 -1.85
N GLY A 188 40.55 -5.98 -1.12
CA GLY A 188 41.96 -6.08 -1.48
C GLY A 188 42.28 -7.49 -1.94
N GLU A 189 42.88 -7.60 -3.11
CA GLU A 189 43.35 -8.83 -3.74
C GLU A 189 44.24 -9.66 -2.79
N GLY A 190 43.94 -10.95 -2.61
CA GLY A 190 44.79 -11.81 -1.79
C GLY A 190 44.23 -13.21 -1.57
N SER A 191 44.53 -14.11 -2.50
CA SER A 191 44.67 -15.57 -2.33
C SER A 191 43.89 -16.25 -1.19
N CYS A 192 42.89 -17.03 -1.60
CA CYS A 192 42.35 -18.14 -0.82
C CYS A 192 43.50 -19.03 -0.29
N ASN A 193 43.59 -19.17 1.03
CA ASN A 193 44.27 -20.30 1.66
C ASN A 193 43.31 -20.87 2.70
N CYS A 194 42.66 -21.97 2.33
CA CYS A 194 42.01 -22.86 3.28
C CYS A 194 43.06 -23.83 3.78
N SER A 195 43.35 -23.79 5.08
CA SER A 195 43.98 -24.88 5.79
C SER A 195 43.01 -25.36 6.88
N GLU A 196 42.99 -26.69 6.99
CA GLU A 196 42.10 -27.61 7.73
C GLU A 196 41.61 -27.16 9.12
#